data_AF-A0A160DWL0-F1
#
_entry.id   AF-A0A160DWL0-F1
#
_cell.length_a   1.000
_cell.length_b   1.000
_cell.length_c   1.000
_cell.angle_alpha   90.00
_cell.angle_beta   90.00
_cell.angle_gamma   90.00
#
_symmetry.space_group_name_H-M   'P 1'
#
loop_
_entity.id
_entity.type
_entity.pdbx_description
1 polymer ?
#
loop_
_entity_poly.entity_id
_entity_poly.type
_entity_poly.pdbx_seq_one_letter_code
_entity_poly.pdbx_strand_id
1 'polypeptide(L)'
;MCLSLSLAWAAPVSRYAAPEAPDVGAPTLEILPETLPVAIVGVHYNQGLRAIGGVPPHWVFVPGTLPPGFVFHHQTVVGIPTVPGIYTFTAIAIDSSGLTGERAYTLEVVDLQPQTITFPVQAVAQRPFFPGGTFAVDPLATGGASGNPVTYTAGPSNVCTISGITVTMLYPGACAITASQAGSGVYAPAAPVSQTVVLVLEAIAVPVLSQAALAVLAALLAGLGLWWRRVH
;
A
#
# COMPACT_ATOMS: atom_id res chain seq x y z
N MET A 1 112.32 17.14 32.35
CA MET A 1 112.22 15.67 32.47
C MET A 1 110.78 15.28 32.71
N CYS A 2 110.38 14.17 32.08
CA CYS A 2 109.21 13.32 32.33
C CYS A 2 107.83 13.72 31.78
N LEU A 3 107.41 12.86 30.85
CA LEU A 3 106.11 12.66 30.23
C LEU A 3 104.98 12.42 31.24
N SER A 4 103.74 12.72 30.82
CA SER A 4 102.65 11.74 30.93
C SER A 4 101.54 12.03 29.91
N LEU A 5 101.36 11.04 29.04
CA LEU A 5 100.34 10.87 28.00
C LEU A 5 98.99 10.51 28.65
N SER A 6 97.85 10.96 28.11
CA SER A 6 96.58 10.21 28.14
C SER A 6 95.58 10.80 27.14
N LEU A 7 95.36 10.06 26.06
CA LEU A 7 94.31 10.25 25.06
C LEU A 7 92.93 10.02 25.71
N ALA A 8 92.04 11.00 25.59
CA ALA A 8 90.61 10.81 25.84
C ALA A 8 89.93 10.33 24.55
N TRP A 9 89.80 9.02 24.39
CA TRP A 9 88.75 8.42 23.56
C TRP A 9 87.55 8.24 24.47
N ALA A 10 86.43 8.88 24.15
CA ALA A 10 85.11 8.45 24.62
C ALA A 10 84.25 8.30 23.37
N ALA A 11 84.15 7.06 22.87
CA ALA A 11 83.24 6.74 21.77
C ALA A 11 81.79 6.97 22.26
N PRO A 12 80.92 7.59 21.44
CA PRO A 12 79.52 7.71 21.78
C PRO A 12 78.88 6.31 21.77
N VAL A 13 78.28 5.91 22.89
CA VAL A 13 77.46 4.70 22.95
C VAL A 13 76.23 4.97 22.07
N SER A 14 76.25 4.38 20.87
CA SER A 14 75.13 4.42 19.93
C SER A 14 73.96 3.68 20.56
N ARG A 15 72.96 4.43 21.02
CA ARG A 15 71.70 3.86 21.49
C ARG A 15 71.02 3.27 20.27
N TYR A 16 71.04 1.95 20.12
CA TYR A 16 70.12 1.29 19.21
C TYR A 16 68.72 1.65 19.69
N ALA A 17 68.02 2.51 18.96
CA ALA A 17 66.60 2.67 19.12
C ALA A 17 65.98 1.29 18.87
N ALA A 18 65.23 0.77 19.85
CA ALA A 18 64.43 -0.43 19.62
C ALA A 18 63.53 -0.14 18.40
N PRO A 19 63.38 -1.08 17.45
CA PRO A 19 62.45 -0.88 16.34
C PRO A 19 61.07 -0.57 16.93
N GLU A 20 60.47 0.55 16.53
CA GLU A 20 59.07 0.83 16.85
C GLU A 20 58.25 -0.38 16.42
N ALA A 21 57.57 -1.01 17.38
CA ALA A 21 56.63 -2.07 17.08
C ALA A 21 55.62 -1.51 16.06
N PRO A 22 55.20 -2.31 15.05
CA PRO A 22 54.16 -1.86 14.14
C PRO A 22 52.97 -1.41 14.99
N ASP A 23 52.45 -0.22 14.71
CA ASP A 23 51.22 0.28 15.30
C ASP A 23 50.08 -0.61 14.81
N VAL A 24 49.89 -1.75 15.48
CA VAL A 24 48.74 -2.63 15.27
C VAL A 24 47.57 -1.85 15.83
N GLY A 25 46.93 -1.06 14.95
CA GLY A 25 45.84 -0.16 15.30
C GLY A 25 44.89 -0.82 16.31
N ALA A 26 44.49 -0.06 17.33
CA ALA A 26 43.70 -0.57 18.45
C ALA A 26 42.53 -1.44 17.94
N PRO A 27 42.25 -2.59 18.59
CA PRO A 27 41.19 -3.48 18.12
C PRO A 27 39.88 -2.71 18.04
N THR A 28 39.26 -2.71 16.86
CA THR A 28 37.98 -2.06 16.62
C THR A 28 36.85 -3.08 16.64
N LEU A 29 35.69 -2.64 17.13
CA LEU A 29 34.43 -3.36 17.05
C LEU A 29 33.42 -2.45 16.35
N GLU A 30 32.94 -2.88 15.20
CA GLU A 30 32.07 -2.08 14.33
C GLU A 30 30.74 -2.80 14.08
N ILE A 31 29.65 -2.03 13.94
CA ILE A 31 28.30 -2.55 13.67
C ILE A 31 27.91 -2.33 12.21
N LEU A 32 27.39 -3.36 11.55
CA LEU A 32 26.87 -3.35 10.18
C LEU A 32 25.37 -3.64 10.15
N PRO A 33 24.62 -3.12 9.14
CA PRO A 33 25.08 -2.24 8.05
C PRO A 33 25.48 -0.84 8.56
N GLU A 34 26.21 -0.05 7.77
CA GLU A 34 26.57 1.33 8.15
C GLU A 34 25.36 2.28 8.16
N THR A 35 24.40 2.03 7.26
CA THR A 35 23.15 2.77 7.12
C THR A 35 21.96 1.81 7.11
N LEU A 36 20.79 2.31 7.54
CA LEU A 36 19.56 1.55 7.52
C LEU A 36 18.77 1.85 6.23
N PRO A 37 18.16 0.84 5.60
CA PRO A 37 17.15 1.08 4.58
C PRO A 37 15.99 1.91 5.13
N VAL A 38 15.41 2.76 4.29
CA VAL A 38 14.19 3.51 4.58
C VAL A 38 13.06 2.53 4.92
N ALA A 39 12.29 2.83 5.96
CA ALA A 39 11.09 2.11 6.31
C ALA A 39 9.84 2.85 5.78
N ILE A 40 8.80 2.10 5.42
CA ILE A 40 7.56 2.65 4.87
C ILE A 40 6.42 2.28 5.82
N VAL A 41 5.59 3.26 6.20
CA VAL A 41 4.43 3.06 7.09
C VAL A 41 3.55 1.89 6.62
N GLY A 42 3.21 0.99 7.54
CA GLY A 42 2.39 -0.19 7.25
C GLY A 42 3.10 -1.36 6.58
N VAL A 43 4.39 -1.22 6.22
CA VAL A 43 5.19 -2.26 5.55
C VAL A 43 6.09 -2.96 6.54
N HIS A 44 6.09 -4.29 6.52
CA HIS A 44 6.96 -5.07 7.40
C HIS A 44 8.44 -4.80 7.12
N TYR A 45 9.14 -4.37 8.15
CA TYR A 45 10.57 -4.10 8.13
C TYR A 45 11.34 -5.18 8.88
N ASN A 46 12.48 -5.60 8.34
CA ASN A 46 13.31 -6.66 8.91
C ASN A 46 14.79 -6.39 8.58
N GLN A 47 15.49 -5.70 9.49
CA GLN A 47 16.90 -5.35 9.30
C GLN A 47 17.76 -5.98 10.39
N GLY A 48 18.64 -6.90 10.00
CA GLY A 48 19.64 -7.47 10.88
C GLY A 48 20.79 -6.49 11.13
N LEU A 49 21.21 -6.38 12.38
CA LEU A 49 22.45 -5.75 12.81
C LEU A 49 23.46 -6.84 13.18
N ARG A 50 24.73 -6.63 12.87
CA ARG A 50 25.82 -7.55 13.25
C ARG A 50 27.07 -6.77 13.60
N ALA A 51 27.88 -7.28 14.52
CA ALA A 51 29.20 -6.71 14.79
C ALA A 51 30.30 -7.42 13.99
N ILE A 52 31.36 -6.70 13.66
CA ILE A 52 32.60 -7.20 13.04
C ILE A 52 33.82 -6.61 13.75
N GLY A 53 34.95 -7.30 13.67
CA GLY A 53 36.14 -6.98 14.49
C GLY A 53 36.07 -7.66 15.87
N GLY A 54 36.97 -7.27 16.78
CA GLY A 54 37.07 -7.87 18.12
C GLY A 54 37.20 -9.40 18.16
N VAL A 55 36.82 -10.00 19.29
CA VAL A 55 36.85 -11.44 19.55
C VAL A 55 35.41 -11.99 19.67
N PRO A 56 34.97 -12.89 18.78
CA PRO A 56 33.65 -13.53 18.90
C PRO A 56 33.48 -14.32 20.21
N PRO A 57 32.24 -14.64 20.64
CA PRO A 57 30.96 -14.19 20.09
C PRO A 57 30.71 -12.69 20.30
N HIS A 58 29.83 -12.13 19.45
CA HIS A 58 29.40 -10.73 19.54
C HIS A 58 27.94 -10.64 19.98
N TRP A 59 27.63 -9.61 20.77
CA TRP A 59 26.28 -9.28 21.19
C TRP A 59 25.98 -7.84 20.81
N VAL A 60 24.91 -7.65 20.01
CA VAL A 60 24.39 -6.32 19.66
C VAL A 60 23.13 -6.05 20.46
N PHE A 61 23.01 -4.84 21.01
CA PHE A 61 21.86 -4.35 21.74
C PHE A 61 21.54 -2.92 21.34
N VAL A 62 20.25 -2.58 21.41
CA VAL A 62 19.77 -1.21 21.18
C VAL A 62 19.08 -0.77 22.46
N PRO A 63 19.75 0.00 23.33
CA PRO A 63 19.11 0.56 24.52
C PRO A 63 18.12 1.66 24.13
N GLY A 64 17.04 1.79 24.91
CA GLY A 64 16.06 2.86 24.75
C GLY A 64 14.83 2.47 23.91
N THR A 65 14.14 3.49 23.40
CA THR A 65 12.90 3.31 22.62
C THR A 65 13.19 3.34 21.14
N LEU A 66 12.73 2.30 20.44
CA LEU A 66 12.64 2.30 18.99
C LEU A 66 11.40 3.07 18.52
N PRO A 67 11.32 3.42 17.22
CA PRO A 67 10.15 4.12 16.68
C PRO A 67 8.87 3.30 16.86
N PRO A 68 7.69 3.95 16.91
CA PRO A 68 6.42 3.25 17.10
C PRO A 68 6.20 2.13 16.08
N GLY A 69 6.07 0.90 16.58
CA GLY A 69 5.85 -0.30 15.77
C GLY A 69 7.09 -1.17 15.52
N PHE A 70 8.26 -0.74 16.00
CA PHE A 70 9.50 -1.53 15.95
C PHE A 70 9.85 -2.16 17.30
N VAL A 71 10.47 -3.33 17.23
CA VAL A 71 11.10 -4.02 18.35
C VAL A 71 12.50 -4.50 17.94
N PHE A 72 13.41 -4.56 18.89
CA PHE A 72 14.72 -5.18 18.69
C PHE A 72 14.71 -6.59 19.25
N HIS A 73 14.97 -7.59 18.40
CA HIS A 73 14.88 -8.99 18.77
C HIS A 73 15.96 -9.79 18.02
N HIS A 74 16.77 -10.57 18.75
CA HIS A 74 17.86 -11.38 18.17
C HIS A 74 18.74 -10.60 17.18
N GLN A 75 19.29 -9.47 17.61
CA GLN A 75 20.14 -8.59 16.79
C GLN A 75 19.44 -7.97 15.56
N THR A 76 18.10 -8.04 15.50
CA THR A 76 17.32 -7.59 14.34
C THR A 76 16.32 -6.52 14.76
N VAL A 77 16.29 -5.40 14.03
CA VAL A 77 15.22 -4.40 14.12
C VAL A 77 14.07 -4.87 13.23
N VAL A 78 12.96 -5.26 13.85
CA VAL A 78 11.79 -5.82 13.16
C VAL A 78 10.52 -5.10 13.58
N GLY A 79 9.58 -4.93 12.65
CA GLY A 79 8.32 -4.27 12.99
C GLY A 79 7.50 -3.79 11.82
N ILE A 80 6.37 -3.16 12.14
CA ILE A 80 5.52 -2.46 11.17
C ILE A 80 5.43 -1.00 11.65
N PRO A 81 6.10 -0.05 10.99
CA PRO A 81 6.08 1.37 11.37
C PRO A 81 4.67 1.95 11.26
N THR A 82 4.33 2.82 12.21
CA THR A 82 2.98 3.43 12.29
C THR A 82 2.97 4.95 12.12
N VAL A 83 4.12 5.62 12.34
CA VAL A 83 4.21 7.09 12.30
C VAL A 83 5.42 7.48 11.44
N PRO A 84 5.23 8.27 10.37
CA PRO A 84 6.33 8.77 9.56
C PRO A 84 7.20 9.74 10.35
N GLY A 85 8.48 9.78 10.04
CA GLY A 85 9.44 10.64 10.74
C GLY A 85 10.86 10.12 10.64
N ILE A 86 11.79 10.95 11.10
CA ILE A 86 13.20 10.58 11.24
C ILE A 86 13.46 10.24 12.69
N TYR A 87 13.98 9.05 12.92
CA TYR A 87 14.27 8.55 14.25
C TYR A 87 15.73 8.20 14.38
N THR A 88 16.34 8.57 15.50
CA THR A 88 17.72 8.26 15.81
C THR A 88 17.82 7.35 17.01
N PHE A 89 18.62 6.30 16.92
CA PHE A 89 18.93 5.41 18.05
C PHE A 89 20.37 4.93 17.97
N THR A 90 20.94 4.52 19.09
CA THR A 90 22.31 4.00 19.15
C THR A 90 22.27 2.50 19.34
N ALA A 91 22.98 1.77 18.48
CA ALA A 91 23.29 0.36 18.68
C ALA A 91 24.65 0.24 19.35
N ILE A 92 24.77 -0.71 20.25
CA ILE A 92 26.00 -1.02 20.97
C ILE A 92 26.31 -2.49 20.75
N ALA A 93 27.57 -2.79 20.45
CA ALA A 93 28.10 -4.13 20.34
C ALA A 93 29.11 -4.38 21.46
N ILE A 94 29.06 -5.58 22.03
CA ILE A 94 30.07 -6.09 22.96
C ILE A 94 30.63 -7.40 22.39
N ASP A 95 31.93 -7.58 22.48
CA ASP A 95 32.60 -8.84 22.15
C ASP A 95 32.92 -9.69 23.42
N SER A 96 33.44 -10.90 23.25
CA SER A 96 33.72 -11.80 24.38
C SER A 96 34.84 -11.34 25.32
N SER A 97 35.67 -10.41 24.87
CA SER A 97 36.75 -9.79 25.64
C SER A 97 36.30 -8.53 26.40
N GLY A 98 35.06 -8.09 26.18
CA GLY A 98 34.50 -6.86 26.74
C GLY A 98 34.81 -5.61 25.93
N LEU A 99 35.36 -5.74 24.71
CA LEU A 99 35.52 -4.62 23.79
C LEU A 99 34.13 -4.13 23.37
N THR A 100 33.95 -2.82 23.37
CA THR A 100 32.68 -2.17 23.02
C THR A 100 32.80 -1.39 21.72
N GLY A 101 31.77 -1.45 20.89
CA GLY A 101 31.61 -0.62 19.71
C GLY A 101 30.23 0.03 19.71
N GLU A 102 30.12 1.28 19.28
CA GLU A 102 28.84 1.98 19.19
C GLU A 102 28.61 2.50 17.77
N ARG A 103 27.35 2.48 17.35
CA ARG A 103 26.93 3.10 16.09
C ARG A 103 25.59 3.81 16.27
N ALA A 104 25.58 5.09 15.97
CA ALA A 104 24.34 5.85 15.83
C ALA A 104 23.70 5.53 14.48
N TYR A 105 22.41 5.18 14.50
CA TYR A 105 21.59 4.95 13.33
C TYR A 105 20.52 6.02 13.20
N THR A 106 20.29 6.43 11.95
CA THR A 106 19.15 7.23 11.55
C THR A 106 18.23 6.34 10.73
N LEU A 107 17.01 6.11 11.21
CA LEU A 107 15.96 5.42 10.49
C LEU A 107 14.94 6.43 9.99
N GLU A 108 14.84 6.54 8.67
CA GLU A 108 13.80 7.32 8.02
C GLU A 108 12.56 6.45 7.81
N VAL A 109 11.42 6.92 8.32
CA VAL A 109 10.11 6.31 8.11
C VAL A 109 9.29 7.24 7.23
N VAL A 110 8.89 6.78 6.05
CA VAL A 110 8.10 7.56 5.08
C VAL A 110 6.68 7.00 4.95
N ASP A 111 5.75 7.85 4.51
CA ASP A 111 4.40 7.41 4.16
C ASP A 111 4.38 6.65 2.82
N LEU A 112 3.32 5.87 2.61
CA LEU A 112 3.03 5.28 1.31
C LEU A 112 2.71 6.38 0.28
N GLN A 113 3.19 6.21 -0.95
CA GLN A 113 2.91 7.13 -2.04
C GLN A 113 1.42 7.09 -2.44
N PRO A 114 0.79 8.25 -2.71
CA PRO A 114 -0.60 8.26 -3.16
C PRO A 114 -0.73 7.66 -4.56
N GLN A 115 -1.89 7.08 -4.87
CA GLN A 115 -2.27 6.66 -6.21
C GLN A 115 -3.75 6.95 -6.48
N THR A 116 -4.11 6.99 -7.75
CA THR A 116 -5.47 7.24 -8.23
C THR A 116 -5.88 6.19 -9.25
N ILE A 117 -7.15 5.77 -9.20
CA ILE A 117 -7.81 5.01 -10.26
C ILE A 117 -8.70 5.93 -11.08
N THR A 118 -8.94 5.55 -12.33
CA THR A 118 -9.89 6.25 -13.21
C THR A 118 -11.06 5.33 -13.49
N PHE A 119 -12.27 5.72 -13.10
CA PHE A 119 -13.48 4.97 -13.42
C PHE A 119 -14.41 5.81 -14.29
N PRO A 120 -14.45 5.57 -15.62
CA PRO A 120 -15.25 6.38 -16.52
C PRO A 120 -16.76 6.16 -16.29
N VAL A 121 -17.55 7.14 -16.70
CA VAL A 121 -19.01 7.05 -16.69
C VAL A 121 -19.44 5.81 -17.48
N GLN A 122 -20.38 5.05 -16.91
CA GLN A 122 -20.91 3.84 -17.55
C GLN A 122 -21.56 4.18 -18.88
N ALA A 123 -21.31 3.36 -19.91
CA ALA A 123 -21.77 3.62 -21.28
C ALA A 123 -23.31 3.76 -21.36
N VAL A 124 -24.01 3.13 -20.41
CA VAL A 124 -25.46 3.19 -20.28
C VAL A 124 -25.82 3.71 -18.90
N ALA A 125 -26.23 4.98 -18.81
CA ALA A 125 -26.63 5.63 -17.56
C ALA A 125 -28.00 5.15 -17.03
N GLN A 126 -28.88 4.69 -17.92
CA GLN A 126 -30.20 4.16 -17.57
C GLN A 126 -30.45 2.85 -18.30
N ARG A 127 -30.83 1.80 -17.57
CA ARG A 127 -31.12 0.48 -18.11
C ARG A 127 -32.54 0.05 -17.76
N PRO A 128 -33.24 -0.64 -18.67
CA PRO A 128 -34.46 -1.36 -18.33
C PRO A 128 -34.19 -2.36 -17.19
N PHE A 129 -35.06 -2.38 -16.19
CA PHE A 129 -34.98 -3.30 -15.07
C PHE A 129 -35.67 -4.62 -15.42
N PHE A 130 -34.93 -5.72 -15.27
CA PHE A 130 -35.47 -7.07 -15.28
C PHE A 130 -35.06 -7.76 -13.97
N PRO A 131 -36.01 -8.32 -13.18
CA PRO A 131 -35.66 -9.04 -11.95
C PRO A 131 -34.65 -10.17 -12.24
N GLY A 132 -33.50 -10.16 -11.57
CA GLY A 132 -32.42 -11.12 -11.79
C GLY A 132 -31.65 -10.94 -13.10
N GLY A 133 -31.99 -9.91 -13.90
CA GLY A 133 -31.24 -9.52 -15.08
C GLY A 133 -29.81 -9.11 -14.74
N THR A 134 -28.90 -9.26 -15.69
CA THR A 134 -27.50 -8.94 -15.49
C THR A 134 -26.95 -8.04 -16.58
N PHE A 135 -25.91 -7.29 -16.23
CA PHE A 135 -25.10 -6.54 -17.19
C PHE A 135 -23.66 -6.47 -16.69
N ALA A 136 -22.71 -6.27 -17.61
CA ALA A 136 -21.32 -6.06 -17.24
C ALA A 136 -21.06 -4.58 -16.92
N VAL A 137 -20.13 -4.33 -16.00
CA VAL A 137 -19.51 -3.01 -15.82
C VAL A 137 -18.79 -2.65 -17.12
N ASP A 138 -19.20 -1.55 -17.76
CA ASP A 138 -18.67 -1.11 -19.04
C ASP A 138 -18.88 0.40 -19.23
N PRO A 139 -17.81 1.20 -19.43
CA PRO A 139 -16.40 0.81 -19.43
C PRO A 139 -15.87 0.39 -18.05
N LEU A 140 -14.83 -0.44 -18.06
CA LEU A 140 -14.07 -0.82 -16.87
C LEU A 140 -13.23 0.36 -16.37
N ALA A 141 -13.01 0.39 -15.05
CA ALA A 141 -12.02 1.26 -14.42
C ALA A 141 -10.58 0.87 -14.82
N THR A 142 -9.73 1.87 -14.96
CA THR A 142 -8.29 1.73 -15.15
C THR A 142 -7.59 1.82 -13.81
N GLY A 143 -6.74 0.83 -13.52
CA GLY A 143 -5.96 0.76 -12.29
C GLY A 143 -4.89 1.85 -12.18
N GLY A 144 -4.50 2.16 -10.94
CA GLY A 144 -3.42 3.07 -10.60
C GLY A 144 -2.06 2.39 -10.46
N ALA A 145 -1.10 3.15 -9.95
CA ALA A 145 0.33 2.81 -9.92
C ALA A 145 0.70 1.59 -9.05
N SER A 146 -0.16 1.17 -8.12
CA SER A 146 0.07 -0.04 -7.31
C SER A 146 0.15 -1.33 -8.11
N GLY A 147 -0.42 -1.35 -9.33
CA GLY A 147 -0.48 -2.55 -10.18
C GLY A 147 -1.43 -3.65 -9.67
N ASN A 148 -2.08 -3.44 -8.52
CA ASN A 148 -3.07 -4.38 -7.99
C ASN A 148 -4.36 -4.39 -8.82
N PRO A 149 -5.14 -5.48 -8.81
CA PRO A 149 -6.39 -5.53 -9.55
C PRO A 149 -7.43 -4.53 -9.01
N VAL A 150 -8.21 -3.96 -9.92
CA VAL A 150 -9.41 -3.19 -9.55
C VAL A 150 -10.55 -4.15 -9.28
N THR A 151 -11.25 -3.94 -8.16
CA THR A 151 -12.44 -4.69 -7.77
C THR A 151 -13.68 -3.80 -7.81
N TYR A 152 -14.85 -4.40 -8.00
CA TYR A 152 -16.13 -3.71 -8.05
C TYR A 152 -17.05 -4.20 -6.95
N THR A 153 -17.73 -3.27 -6.31
CA THR A 153 -18.72 -3.56 -5.25
C THR A 153 -19.98 -2.75 -5.50
N ALA A 154 -21.14 -3.31 -5.15
CA ALA A 154 -22.37 -2.53 -5.10
C ALA A 154 -22.24 -1.51 -3.94
N GLY A 155 -22.69 -0.28 -4.17
CA GLY A 155 -22.86 0.69 -3.10
C GLY A 155 -23.88 0.22 -2.05
N PRO A 156 -24.12 0.98 -0.98
CA PRO A 156 -24.95 0.56 0.16
C PRO A 156 -26.45 0.36 -0.17
N SER A 157 -26.87 0.50 -1.42
CA SER A 157 -28.24 0.22 -1.84
C SER A 157 -28.46 -1.28 -2.03
N ASN A 158 -29.69 -1.75 -1.77
CA ASN A 158 -30.10 -3.11 -2.06
C ASN A 158 -30.54 -3.31 -3.53
N VAL A 159 -30.32 -2.32 -4.40
CA VAL A 159 -30.81 -2.26 -5.79
C VAL A 159 -30.13 -3.30 -6.68
N CYS A 160 -28.85 -3.58 -6.43
CA CYS A 160 -28.06 -4.50 -7.24
C CYS A 160 -26.98 -5.19 -6.40
N THR A 161 -26.47 -6.31 -6.89
CA THR A 161 -25.25 -6.95 -6.38
C THR A 161 -24.19 -7.01 -7.47
N ILE A 162 -22.92 -7.11 -7.09
CA ILE A 162 -21.80 -7.20 -8.04
C ILE A 162 -20.91 -8.38 -7.67
N SER A 163 -20.57 -9.19 -8.67
CA SER A 163 -19.60 -10.28 -8.56
C SER A 163 -18.61 -10.20 -9.73
N GLY A 164 -17.34 -9.91 -9.43
CA GLY A 164 -16.33 -9.62 -10.45
C GLY A 164 -16.67 -8.34 -11.20
N ILE A 165 -17.10 -8.47 -12.46
CA ILE A 165 -17.58 -7.35 -13.30
C ILE A 165 -19.07 -7.46 -13.63
N THR A 166 -19.76 -8.46 -13.12
CA THR A 166 -21.17 -8.72 -13.42
C THR A 166 -22.05 -8.09 -12.35
N VAL A 167 -22.96 -7.21 -12.79
CA VAL A 167 -23.99 -6.60 -11.96
C VAL A 167 -25.28 -7.39 -12.10
N THR A 168 -25.90 -7.77 -10.99
CA THR A 168 -27.22 -8.41 -10.94
C THR A 168 -28.26 -7.44 -10.41
N MET A 169 -29.36 -7.29 -11.13
CA MET A 169 -30.46 -6.39 -10.78
C MET A 169 -31.38 -7.05 -9.75
N LEU A 170 -31.60 -6.40 -8.60
CA LEU A 170 -32.51 -6.88 -7.56
C LEU A 170 -33.82 -6.08 -7.52
N TYR A 171 -33.73 -4.75 -7.59
CA TYR A 171 -34.87 -3.84 -7.58
C TYR A 171 -34.66 -2.70 -8.60
N PRO A 172 -35.74 -2.03 -9.07
CA PRO A 172 -35.58 -0.78 -9.81
C PRO A 172 -35.03 0.32 -8.89
N GLY A 173 -34.25 1.25 -9.44
CA GLY A 173 -33.62 2.34 -8.69
C GLY A 173 -32.17 2.59 -9.08
N ALA A 174 -31.47 3.39 -8.28
CA ALA A 174 -30.06 3.72 -8.51
C ALA A 174 -29.13 2.59 -8.03
N CYS A 175 -28.48 1.93 -8.97
CA CYS A 175 -27.40 0.98 -8.71
C CYS A 175 -26.06 1.73 -8.72
N ALA A 176 -25.48 1.94 -7.55
CA ALA A 176 -24.14 2.50 -7.42
C ALA A 176 -23.10 1.37 -7.59
N ILE A 177 -22.18 1.53 -8.53
CA ILE A 177 -21.05 0.64 -8.78
C ILE A 177 -19.81 1.36 -8.26
N THR A 178 -19.13 0.78 -7.29
CA THR A 178 -17.91 1.37 -6.71
C THR A 178 -16.71 0.56 -7.14
N ALA A 179 -15.79 1.20 -7.86
CA ALA A 179 -14.49 0.65 -8.19
C ALA A 179 -13.49 0.97 -7.08
N SER A 180 -12.72 -0.03 -6.65
CA SER A 180 -11.68 0.11 -5.62
C SER A 180 -10.40 -0.61 -6.03
N GLN A 181 -9.25 -0.06 -5.63
CA GLN A 181 -7.95 -0.70 -5.83
C GLN A 181 -7.14 -0.63 -4.53
N ALA A 182 -6.65 -1.79 -4.09
CA ALA A 182 -5.79 -1.90 -2.93
C ALA A 182 -4.41 -1.27 -3.16
N GLY A 183 -3.78 -0.79 -2.09
CA GLY A 183 -2.40 -0.33 -2.10
C GLY A 183 -1.39 -1.48 -2.19
N SER A 184 -0.11 -1.13 -2.34
CA SER A 184 1.03 -2.05 -2.29
C SER A 184 1.96 -1.70 -1.12
N GLY A 185 3.12 -2.33 -1.02
CA GLY A 185 4.16 -1.92 -0.06
C GLY A 185 4.81 -0.56 -0.37
N VAL A 186 4.40 0.13 -1.43
CA VAL A 186 4.93 1.47 -1.78
C VAL A 186 3.80 2.46 -2.00
N TYR A 187 2.63 2.02 -2.47
CA TYR A 187 1.48 2.89 -2.74
C TYR A 187 0.34 2.69 -1.74
N ALA A 188 -0.27 3.78 -1.28
CA ALA A 188 -1.46 3.74 -0.44
C ALA A 188 -2.68 3.21 -1.25
N PRO A 189 -3.74 2.67 -0.63
CA PRO A 189 -4.96 2.34 -1.34
C PRO A 189 -5.52 3.55 -2.11
N ALA A 190 -5.99 3.32 -3.34
CA ALA A 190 -6.61 4.39 -4.12
C ALA A 190 -7.96 4.77 -3.51
N ALA A 191 -8.31 6.06 -3.56
CA ALA A 191 -9.65 6.50 -3.20
C ALA A 191 -10.68 5.79 -4.11
N PRO A 192 -11.74 5.17 -3.55
CA PRO A 192 -12.74 4.48 -4.36
C PRO A 192 -13.54 5.49 -5.19
N VAL A 193 -13.89 5.09 -6.41
CA VAL A 193 -14.66 5.92 -7.35
C VAL A 193 -15.97 5.21 -7.68
N SER A 194 -17.09 5.92 -7.61
CA SER A 194 -18.41 5.35 -7.86
C SER A 194 -19.05 5.90 -9.12
N GLN A 195 -19.73 5.04 -9.86
CA GLN A 195 -20.60 5.39 -10.98
C GLN A 195 -22.01 4.88 -10.70
N THR A 196 -23.02 5.55 -11.25
CA THR A 196 -24.43 5.18 -11.01
C THR A 196 -25.10 4.79 -12.31
N VAL A 197 -25.79 3.65 -12.29
CA VAL A 197 -26.70 3.22 -13.36
C VAL A 197 -28.11 3.15 -12.78
N VAL A 198 -29.06 3.83 -13.42
CA VAL A 198 -30.46 3.81 -12.98
C VAL A 198 -31.20 2.66 -13.66
N LEU A 199 -31.79 1.77 -12.86
CA LEU A 199 -32.61 0.66 -13.31
C LEU A 199 -34.07 1.10 -13.33
N VAL A 200 -34.64 1.25 -14.53
CA VAL A 200 -35.98 1.80 -14.73
C VAL A 200 -36.96 0.66 -14.98
N LEU A 201 -38.04 0.61 -14.22
CA LEU A 201 -39.15 -0.29 -14.51
C LEU A 201 -39.79 0.17 -15.83
N GLU A 202 -39.69 -0.64 -16.87
CA GLU A 202 -40.38 -0.29 -18.12
C GLU A 202 -41.89 -0.43 -17.91
N ALA A 203 -42.60 0.67 -18.09
CA ALA A 203 -44.05 0.62 -18.21
C ALA A 203 -44.37 -0.05 -19.55
N ILE A 204 -45.04 -1.20 -19.50
CA ILE A 204 -45.58 -1.84 -20.70
C ILE A 204 -46.49 -0.81 -21.38
N ALA A 205 -46.20 -0.46 -22.63
CA ALA A 205 -47.10 0.36 -23.42
C ALA A 205 -48.41 -0.41 -23.58
N VAL A 206 -49.44 -0.05 -22.81
CA VAL A 206 -50.80 -0.56 -23.06
C VAL A 206 -51.18 -0.04 -24.44
N PRO A 207 -51.48 -0.90 -25.43
CA PRO A 207 -51.89 -0.43 -26.75
C PRO A 207 -53.17 0.38 -26.57
N VAL A 208 -53.05 1.71 -26.66
CA VAL A 208 -54.21 2.60 -26.65
C VAL A 208 -54.85 2.43 -28.02
N LEU A 209 -56.14 2.03 -28.06
CA LEU A 209 -56.90 1.98 -29.30
C LEU A 209 -56.77 3.34 -29.99
N SER A 210 -56.39 3.33 -31.28
CA SER A 210 -56.37 4.57 -32.06
C SER A 210 -57.78 5.18 -32.08
N GLN A 211 -57.87 6.50 -32.26
CA GLN A 211 -59.19 7.16 -32.42
C GLN A 211 -60.01 6.53 -33.55
N ALA A 212 -59.35 6.02 -34.60
CA ALA A 212 -60.00 5.28 -35.68
C ALA A 212 -60.59 3.94 -35.20
N ALA A 213 -59.85 3.17 -34.40
CA ALA A 213 -60.34 1.91 -33.85
C ALA A 213 -61.50 2.13 -32.86
N LEU A 214 -61.44 3.20 -32.05
CA LEU A 214 -62.54 3.65 -31.20
C LEU A 214 -63.79 4.05 -32.02
N ALA A 215 -63.61 4.78 -33.12
CA ALA A 215 -64.72 5.20 -33.98
C ALA A 215 -65.42 4.02 -34.67
N VAL A 216 -64.67 3.01 -35.13
CA VAL A 216 -65.23 1.79 -35.74
C VAL A 216 -66.05 1.02 -34.70
N LEU A 217 -65.54 0.87 -33.48
CA LEU A 217 -66.25 0.21 -32.39
C LEU A 217 -67.58 0.93 -32.06
N ALA A 218 -67.54 2.27 -31.97
CA ALA A 218 -68.73 3.09 -31.72
C ALA A 218 -69.77 2.96 -32.85
N ALA A 219 -69.32 2.94 -34.12
CA ALA A 219 -70.21 2.78 -35.27
C ALA A 219 -70.89 1.39 -35.30
N LEU A 220 -70.16 0.33 -34.96
CA LEU A 220 -70.71 -1.03 -34.87
C LEU A 220 -71.78 -1.14 -33.77
N LEU A 221 -71.52 -0.56 -32.59
CA LEU A 221 -72.49 -0.54 -31.49
C LEU A 221 -73.73 0.30 -31.82
N ALA A 222 -73.56 1.45 -32.47
CA ALA A 222 -74.68 2.28 -32.93
C ALA A 222 -75.53 1.54 -33.98
N GLY A 223 -74.90 0.82 -34.91
CA GLY A 223 -75.59 0.00 -35.90
C GLY A 223 -76.39 -1.14 -35.28
N LEU A 224 -75.83 -1.84 -34.28
CA LEU A 224 -76.53 -2.87 -33.51
C LEU A 224 -77.72 -2.30 -32.71
N GLY A 225 -77.57 -1.14 -32.08
CA GLY A 225 -78.66 -0.47 -31.36
C GLY A 225 -79.79 0.02 -32.26
N LEU A 226 -79.47 0.50 -33.47
CA LEU A 226 -80.44 0.87 -34.50
C LEU A 226 -81.20 -0.34 -35.06
N TRP A 227 -80.54 -1.50 -35.14
CA TRP A 227 -81.18 -2.76 -35.53
C TRP A 227 -82.19 -3.22 -34.48
N TRP A 228 -81.83 -3.19 -33.19
CA TRP A 228 -82.74 -3.52 -32.09
C TRP A 228 -83.97 -2.62 -31.99
N ARG A 229 -83.84 -1.32 -32.30
CA ARG A 229 -84.98 -0.38 -32.32
C ARG A 229 -85.95 -0.56 -33.50
N ARG A 230 -85.58 -1.33 -34.52
CA ARG A 230 -86.47 -1.61 -35.68
C ARG A 230 -87.25 -2.91 -35.54
N VAL A 231 -86.91 -3.75 -34.56
CA VAL A 231 -87.47 -5.12 -34.39
C VAL A 231 -88.50 -5.16 -33.25
N HIS A 232 -88.70 -4.06 -32.53
CA HIS A 232 -89.80 -3.83 -31.58
C HIS A 232 -90.68 -2.69 -32.06
#